data_AF-A0A945S6L5-F1
#
_entry.id   AF-A0A945S6L5-F1
#
_cell.length_a   1.000
_cell.length_b   1.000
_cell.length_c   1.000
_cell.angle_alpha   90.00
_cell.angle_beta   90.00
_cell.angle_gamma   90.00
#
_symmetry.space_group_name_H-M   'P 1'
#
loop_
_entity.id
_entity.type
_entity.pdbx_description
1 polymer ?
#
loop_
_entity_poly.entity_id
_entity_poly.type
_entity_poly.pdbx_seq_one_letter_code
_entity_poly.pdbx_strand_id
1 'polypeptide(L)'
;MVRTVCQGTWLLLALCLTHVCGAVEEGTVADVSALGGEGVIARATSDALAVQRYRRGIQGILLFMESRPGLFPKEPDHVAPLLTREQREAVRALWGRLFDYYLGLDAIGRFHGRFHALGEKEQRQAAFVVAYAAFLAQYRFALDFIDRASPNPSLDTLLNEAIPHLGLPGKTYARFKFRYLNVARATEFVALKATAKVLGAARVASPLQQGMAEDSAFIWQMGRGQGHVLTGKNAIDIVKGLGFTAWLPVQTGVAEWMGDTKVWRSGRSLITAEQTHRALALLEPGDVLFERREWHLSNIGIPGFWTHMALYIGTPDQRRAFFDTPGVRDWLTRQEGEDATVDELLQRSFPEAYATLLTPFDDGHQRRVIEAISPGVTFTSFEKTAHADSLAVLRPRLDRVAKAVALVRAFGYAGRPYDYNFDFRTDAALVCSELVFKCYEKGDGSPGLCLPTELVAGRPVTPPNAVVREYGGTDAITSQFDFVLFLDGYERHGRAVVADVAALRLSWRRPKWHVFTRTLPQKE
;
A
#
# COMPACT_ATOMS: atom_id res chain seq x y z
N MET A 1 15.12 39.23 -23.57
CA MET A 1 14.98 38.63 -22.22
C MET A 1 13.86 37.56 -22.16
N VAL A 2 13.59 36.80 -23.23
CA VAL A 2 12.40 35.90 -23.33
C VAL A 2 12.78 34.40 -23.46
N ARG A 3 14.07 34.07 -23.64
CA ARG A 3 14.52 32.68 -23.88
C ARG A 3 14.51 31.78 -22.63
N THR A 4 14.60 32.33 -21.42
CA THR A 4 15.01 31.58 -20.22
C THR A 4 13.86 30.97 -19.40
N VAL A 5 12.60 31.30 -19.69
CA VAL A 5 11.46 30.89 -18.84
C VAL A 5 10.95 29.47 -19.14
N CYS A 6 11.12 28.96 -20.37
CA CYS A 6 10.51 27.69 -20.79
C CYS A 6 11.36 26.43 -20.57
N GLN A 7 12.62 26.55 -20.13
CA GLN A 7 13.51 25.39 -19.93
C GLN A 7 13.41 24.74 -18.53
N GLY A 8 12.80 25.41 -17.55
CA GLY A 8 12.88 25.04 -16.13
C GLY A 8 12.05 23.84 -15.64
N THR A 9 11.28 23.16 -16.48
CA THR A 9 10.23 22.20 -16.06
C THR A 9 10.40 20.75 -16.54
N TRP A 10 11.48 20.41 -17.26
CA TRP A 10 11.50 19.24 -18.16
C TRP A 10 12.48 18.10 -17.80
N LEU A 11 12.93 17.99 -16.53
CA LEU A 11 14.01 17.07 -16.13
C LEU A 11 13.62 15.94 -15.15
N LEU A 12 12.35 15.87 -14.71
CA LEU A 12 11.89 14.94 -13.65
C LEU A 12 11.22 13.65 -14.14
N LEU A 13 11.28 13.33 -15.43
CA LEU A 13 10.77 12.07 -15.99
C LEU A 13 11.86 11.14 -16.56
N ALA A 14 13.07 11.67 -16.82
CA ALA A 14 14.23 10.86 -17.23
C ALA A 14 14.70 9.90 -16.11
N LEU A 15 14.40 10.21 -14.84
CA LEU A 15 14.79 9.43 -13.66
C LEU A 15 13.84 8.26 -13.32
N CYS A 16 12.87 7.93 -14.18
CA CYS A 16 11.92 6.83 -13.96
C CYS A 16 12.10 5.61 -14.89
N LEU A 17 13.11 5.60 -15.78
CA LEU A 17 13.30 4.51 -16.77
C LEU A 17 14.75 4.02 -16.94
N THR A 18 15.72 4.57 -16.20
CA THR A 18 17.16 4.39 -16.46
C THR A 18 17.82 3.17 -15.78
N HIS A 19 17.06 2.21 -15.27
CA HIS A 19 17.60 1.04 -14.52
C HIS A 19 17.11 -0.35 -14.98
N VAL A 20 16.43 -0.48 -16.12
CA VAL A 20 16.22 -1.79 -16.79
C VAL A 20 16.40 -1.68 -18.31
N CYS A 21 17.61 -1.34 -18.75
CA CYS A 21 18.21 -1.76 -20.03
C CYS A 21 19.66 -1.26 -20.14
N GLY A 22 20.44 -1.86 -21.04
CA GLY A 22 21.75 -1.32 -21.42
C GLY A 22 21.63 0.05 -22.12
N ALA A 23 22.74 0.78 -22.22
CA ALA A 23 22.79 2.17 -22.67
C ALA A 23 22.02 2.42 -23.99
N VAL A 24 20.83 3.00 -23.88
CA VAL A 24 20.13 3.64 -24.98
C VAL A 24 20.58 5.10 -25.00
N GLU A 25 21.10 5.56 -26.13
CA GLU A 25 21.49 6.96 -26.32
C GLU A 25 20.29 7.90 -26.12
N GLU A 26 20.53 9.19 -25.87
CA GLU A 26 19.48 10.23 -25.85
C GLU A 26 18.93 10.51 -27.26
N GLY A 27 18.28 9.51 -27.85
CA GLY A 27 17.61 9.60 -29.14
C GLY A 27 16.57 10.71 -29.10
N THR A 28 16.78 11.77 -29.87
CA THR A 28 15.89 12.92 -29.95
C THR A 28 14.50 12.49 -30.40
N VAL A 29 13.56 12.41 -29.47
CA VAL A 29 12.15 12.09 -29.77
C VAL A 29 11.62 13.11 -30.76
N ALA A 30 11.37 12.67 -32.00
CA ALA A 30 10.94 13.55 -33.07
C ALA A 30 9.63 14.27 -32.69
N ASP A 31 9.68 15.59 -32.65
CA ASP A 31 8.52 16.45 -32.39
C ASP A 31 7.86 16.93 -33.70
N VAL A 32 6.74 17.65 -33.60
CA VAL A 32 5.95 18.11 -34.75
C VAL A 32 6.75 18.94 -35.77
N SER A 33 7.84 19.60 -35.37
CA SER A 33 8.71 20.37 -36.29
C SER A 33 9.60 19.51 -37.19
N ALA A 34 9.68 18.19 -36.96
CA ALA A 34 10.37 17.24 -37.83
C ALA A 34 9.52 16.74 -39.02
N LEU A 35 8.25 17.17 -39.13
CA LEU A 35 7.34 16.77 -40.21
C LEU A 35 7.23 17.81 -41.31
N GLY A 36 7.10 17.35 -42.56
CA GLY A 36 6.66 18.17 -43.69
C GLY A 36 5.22 18.68 -43.52
N GLY A 37 4.87 19.77 -44.20
CA GLY A 37 3.66 20.55 -43.91
C GLY A 37 2.33 19.78 -43.94
N GLU A 38 2.12 18.93 -44.94
CA GLU A 38 0.92 18.07 -45.01
C GLU A 38 0.91 17.04 -43.88
N GLY A 39 2.08 16.48 -43.55
CA GLY A 39 2.27 15.54 -42.45
C GLY A 39 1.90 16.15 -41.08
N VAL A 40 2.19 17.43 -40.86
CA VAL A 40 1.77 18.15 -39.64
C VAL A 40 0.25 18.18 -39.50
N ILE A 41 -0.48 18.54 -40.57
CA ILE A 41 -1.95 18.64 -40.55
C ILE A 41 -2.61 17.26 -40.44
N ALA A 42 -2.11 16.26 -41.19
CA ALA A 42 -2.59 14.89 -41.11
C ALA A 42 -2.38 14.29 -39.70
N ARG A 43 -1.19 14.53 -39.11
CA ARG A 43 -0.87 14.08 -37.75
C ARG A 43 -1.71 14.78 -36.69
N ALA A 44 -1.92 16.09 -36.80
CA ALA A 44 -2.79 16.84 -35.89
C ALA A 44 -4.25 16.34 -35.95
N THR A 45 -4.77 16.01 -37.14
CA THR A 45 -6.11 15.42 -37.29
C THR A 45 -6.22 14.04 -36.63
N SER A 46 -5.21 13.17 -36.81
CA SER A 46 -5.18 11.84 -36.18
C SER A 46 -5.08 11.91 -34.66
N ASP A 47 -4.16 12.75 -34.14
CA ASP A 47 -3.96 12.94 -32.71
C ASP A 47 -5.16 13.64 -32.05
N ALA A 48 -5.89 14.52 -32.75
CA ALA A 48 -7.14 15.09 -32.25
C ALA A 48 -8.20 14.01 -31.98
N LEU A 49 -8.33 13.02 -32.87
CA LEU A 49 -9.21 11.87 -32.64
C LEU A 49 -8.70 10.98 -31.49
N ALA A 50 -7.39 10.87 -31.29
CA ALA A 50 -6.81 10.16 -30.15
C ALA A 50 -7.11 10.86 -28.81
N VAL A 51 -6.90 12.17 -28.70
CA VAL A 51 -7.28 12.98 -27.52
C VAL A 51 -8.78 12.83 -27.23
N GLN A 52 -9.64 12.84 -28.24
CA GLN A 52 -11.09 12.66 -28.06
C GLN A 52 -11.49 11.23 -27.64
N ARG A 53 -10.68 10.21 -27.96
CA ARG A 53 -10.84 8.84 -27.42
C ARG A 53 -10.38 8.77 -25.96
N TYR A 54 -9.21 9.29 -25.63
CA TYR A 54 -8.68 9.29 -24.27
C TYR A 54 -9.56 10.10 -23.31
N ARG A 55 -10.08 11.26 -23.72
CA ARG A 55 -11.03 12.06 -22.93
C ARG A 55 -12.29 11.27 -22.57
N ARG A 56 -12.89 10.56 -23.53
CA ARG A 56 -14.04 9.68 -23.29
C ARG A 56 -13.70 8.49 -22.38
N GLY A 57 -12.49 7.93 -22.52
CA GLY A 57 -11.97 6.90 -21.64
C GLY A 57 -11.89 7.34 -20.17
N ILE A 58 -11.35 8.54 -19.92
CA ILE A 58 -11.27 9.10 -18.56
C ILE A 58 -12.66 9.53 -18.04
N GLN A 59 -13.55 10.02 -18.90
CA GLN A 59 -14.94 10.28 -18.52
C GLN A 59 -15.65 8.99 -18.05
N GLY A 60 -15.39 7.85 -18.69
CA GLY A 60 -15.84 6.54 -18.23
C GLY A 60 -15.28 6.13 -16.86
N ILE A 61 -14.05 6.52 -16.53
CA ILE A 61 -13.47 6.35 -15.19
C ILE A 61 -14.26 7.15 -14.14
N LEU A 62 -14.56 8.42 -14.41
CA LEU A 62 -15.31 9.25 -13.46
C LEU A 62 -16.76 8.77 -13.28
N LEU A 63 -17.44 8.34 -14.35
CA LEU A 63 -18.77 7.74 -14.27
C LEU A 63 -18.77 6.45 -13.44
N PHE A 64 -17.70 5.65 -13.51
CA PHE A 64 -17.54 4.50 -12.61
C PHE A 64 -17.41 4.94 -11.15
N MET A 65 -16.61 5.99 -10.87
CA MET A 65 -16.51 6.55 -9.51
C MET A 65 -17.88 7.01 -8.98
N GLU A 66 -18.67 7.72 -9.81
CA GLU A 66 -20.04 8.14 -9.46
C GLU A 66 -20.98 6.98 -9.15
N SER A 67 -20.86 5.85 -9.85
CA SER A 67 -21.65 4.64 -9.59
C SER A 67 -21.25 3.85 -8.34
N ARG A 68 -20.18 4.25 -7.64
CA ARG A 68 -19.66 3.58 -6.43
C ARG A 68 -19.59 4.56 -5.23
N PRO A 69 -20.72 5.12 -4.75
CA PRO A 69 -20.72 6.11 -3.67
C PRO A 69 -20.19 5.61 -2.32
N GLY A 70 -20.25 4.29 -2.05
CA GLY A 70 -19.62 3.66 -0.88
C GLY A 70 -18.09 3.48 -1.00
N LEU A 71 -17.49 4.00 -2.07
CA LEU A 71 -16.05 3.99 -2.34
C LEU A 71 -15.55 5.42 -2.62
N PHE A 72 -16.35 6.21 -3.34
CA PHE A 72 -16.15 7.64 -3.61
C PHE A 72 -17.33 8.46 -3.07
N PRO A 73 -17.41 8.67 -1.73
CA PRO A 73 -18.50 9.44 -1.12
C PRO A 73 -18.40 10.93 -1.48
N LYS A 74 -19.53 11.66 -1.39
CA LYS A 74 -19.59 13.10 -1.72
C LYS A 74 -19.19 14.01 -0.56
N GLU A 75 -19.27 13.52 0.66
CA GLU A 75 -18.89 14.23 1.89
C GLU A 75 -17.77 13.44 2.57
N PRO A 76 -16.86 14.09 3.33
CA PRO A 76 -15.72 13.41 3.95
C PRO A 76 -16.18 12.37 4.96
N ASP A 77 -15.75 11.11 4.79
CA ASP A 77 -15.95 10.11 5.84
C ASP A 77 -14.95 10.36 6.97
N HIS A 78 -15.47 10.61 8.17
CA HIS A 78 -14.67 10.86 9.37
C HIS A 78 -13.97 9.59 9.90
N VAL A 79 -14.37 8.40 9.44
CA VAL A 79 -13.69 7.13 9.69
C VAL A 79 -13.11 6.63 8.36
N ALA A 80 -11.84 6.22 8.34
CA ALA A 80 -11.25 5.63 7.14
C ALA A 80 -11.79 4.20 6.94
N PRO A 81 -12.63 3.91 5.93
CA PRO A 81 -13.19 2.57 5.76
C PRO A 81 -12.10 1.59 5.33
N LEU A 82 -12.08 0.39 5.94
CA LEU A 82 -11.29 -0.73 5.43
C LEU A 82 -11.87 -1.16 4.07
N LEU A 83 -11.08 -1.00 3.02
CA LEU A 83 -11.49 -1.37 1.67
C LEU A 83 -11.34 -2.88 1.47
N THR A 84 -12.42 -3.54 1.02
CA THR A 84 -12.39 -4.97 0.70
C THR A 84 -11.37 -5.25 -0.40
N ARG A 85 -10.94 -6.51 -0.53
CA ARG A 85 -10.01 -6.90 -1.60
C ARG A 85 -10.53 -6.51 -3.00
N GLU A 86 -11.81 -6.76 -3.30
CA GLU A 86 -12.47 -6.32 -4.55
C GLU A 86 -12.40 -4.80 -4.73
N GLN A 87 -12.70 -4.02 -3.70
CA GLN A 87 -12.61 -2.56 -3.75
C GLN A 87 -11.16 -2.08 -3.99
N ARG A 88 -10.18 -2.69 -3.32
CA ARG A 88 -8.76 -2.38 -3.50
C ARG A 88 -8.32 -2.67 -4.93
N GLU A 89 -8.62 -3.86 -5.46
CA GLU A 89 -8.30 -4.26 -6.83
C GLU A 89 -9.01 -3.36 -7.87
N ALA A 90 -10.29 -3.03 -7.67
CA ALA A 90 -11.04 -2.13 -8.55
C ALA A 90 -10.44 -0.71 -8.61
N VAL A 91 -10.02 -0.15 -7.47
CA VAL A 91 -9.34 1.16 -7.43
C VAL A 91 -7.97 1.09 -8.11
N ARG A 92 -7.17 0.04 -7.86
CA ARG A 92 -5.85 -0.15 -8.51
C ARG A 92 -5.99 -0.24 -10.03
N ALA A 93 -6.95 -1.02 -10.54
CA ALA A 93 -7.20 -1.15 -11.98
C ALA A 93 -7.69 0.16 -12.62
N LEU A 94 -8.54 0.92 -11.91
CA LEU A 94 -9.02 2.23 -12.32
C LEU A 94 -7.89 3.28 -12.35
N TRP A 95 -6.97 3.22 -11.39
CA TRP A 95 -5.79 4.08 -11.31
C TRP A 95 -4.76 3.79 -12.41
N GLY A 96 -4.53 2.50 -12.73
CA GLY A 96 -3.74 2.08 -13.89
C GLY A 96 -4.31 2.62 -15.20
N ARG A 97 -5.61 2.37 -15.44
CA ARG A 97 -6.32 2.86 -16.64
C ARG A 97 -6.31 4.38 -16.77
N LEU A 98 -6.30 5.12 -15.66
CA LEU A 98 -6.11 6.57 -15.69
C LEU A 98 -4.71 6.92 -16.21
N PHE A 99 -3.66 6.27 -15.73
CA PHE A 99 -2.30 6.50 -16.20
C PHE A 99 -2.10 6.15 -17.68
N ASP A 100 -2.73 5.09 -18.21
CA ASP A 100 -2.67 4.75 -19.63
C ASP A 100 -3.15 5.92 -20.52
N TYR A 101 -4.31 6.50 -20.18
CA TYR A 101 -4.84 7.66 -20.89
C TYR A 101 -3.98 8.91 -20.69
N TYR A 102 -3.41 9.10 -19.50
CA TYR A 102 -2.54 10.25 -19.24
C TYR A 102 -1.22 10.16 -20.00
N LEU A 103 -0.63 8.96 -20.13
CA LEU A 103 0.57 8.72 -20.92
C LEU A 103 0.32 9.03 -22.40
N GLY A 104 -0.80 8.57 -22.96
CA GLY A 104 -1.22 8.91 -24.33
C GLY A 104 -1.43 10.42 -24.54
N LEU A 105 -2.10 11.10 -23.61
CA LEU A 105 -2.26 12.56 -23.64
C LEU A 105 -0.93 13.32 -23.47
N ASP A 106 -0.02 12.83 -22.63
CA ASP A 106 1.28 13.45 -22.37
C ASP A 106 2.21 13.33 -23.58
N ALA A 107 2.20 12.17 -24.25
CA ALA A 107 2.95 11.94 -25.49
C ALA A 107 2.46 12.85 -26.63
N ILE A 108 1.13 12.96 -26.82
CA ILE A 108 0.53 13.88 -27.81
C ILE A 108 0.85 15.34 -27.46
N GLY A 109 0.70 15.72 -26.19
CA GLY A 109 1.01 17.07 -25.70
C GLY A 109 2.48 17.46 -25.90
N ARG A 110 3.42 16.54 -25.64
CA ARG A 110 4.85 16.73 -25.93
C ARG A 110 5.13 16.85 -27.43
N PHE A 111 4.58 15.94 -28.24
CA PHE A 111 4.81 15.93 -29.70
C PHE A 111 4.40 17.26 -30.36
N HIS A 112 3.21 17.78 -30.04
CA HIS A 112 2.71 19.05 -30.57
C HIS A 112 3.18 20.29 -29.81
N GLY A 113 3.83 20.14 -28.65
CA GLY A 113 4.23 21.26 -27.77
C GLY A 113 5.20 22.26 -28.42
N ARG A 114 5.93 21.85 -29.45
CA ARG A 114 6.82 22.71 -30.26
C ARG A 114 6.14 23.34 -31.47
N PHE A 115 4.80 23.43 -31.48
CA PHE A 115 4.00 24.13 -32.50
C PHE A 115 4.61 25.47 -32.94
N HIS A 116 5.18 26.24 -32.02
CA HIS A 116 5.76 27.56 -32.28
C HIS A 116 6.98 27.56 -33.24
N ALA A 117 7.61 26.41 -33.47
CA ALA A 117 8.70 26.24 -34.43
C ALA A 117 8.22 26.04 -35.88
N LEU A 118 6.92 25.76 -36.09
CA LEU A 118 6.34 25.55 -37.41
C LEU A 118 6.25 26.87 -38.19
N GLY A 119 6.62 26.85 -39.47
CA GLY A 119 6.64 28.04 -40.33
C GLY A 119 5.26 28.58 -40.67
N GLU A 120 4.30 27.70 -40.98
CA GLU A 120 2.96 28.11 -41.40
C GLU A 120 2.00 28.38 -40.26
N LYS A 121 1.12 29.35 -40.46
CA LYS A 121 0.14 29.77 -39.46
C LYS A 121 -0.86 28.65 -39.13
N GLU A 122 -1.34 27.94 -40.15
CA GLU A 122 -2.34 26.89 -40.01
C GLU A 122 -1.76 25.65 -39.33
N GLN A 123 -0.51 25.31 -39.64
CA GLN A 123 0.26 24.27 -38.95
C GLN A 123 0.48 24.61 -37.47
N ARG A 124 0.92 25.85 -37.15
CA ARG A 124 1.00 26.35 -35.76
C ARG A 124 -0.33 26.23 -35.03
N GLN A 125 -1.42 26.59 -35.68
CA GLN A 125 -2.78 26.57 -35.13
C GLN A 125 -3.28 25.13 -34.86
N ALA A 126 -3.11 24.21 -35.82
CA ALA A 126 -3.55 22.83 -35.70
C ALA A 126 -2.80 22.09 -34.58
N ALA A 127 -1.46 22.18 -34.56
CA ALA A 127 -0.64 21.57 -33.51
C ALA A 127 -0.95 22.17 -32.13
N PHE A 128 -1.09 23.50 -32.03
CA PHE A 128 -1.47 24.15 -30.77
C PHE A 128 -2.82 23.65 -30.23
N VAL A 129 -3.85 23.50 -31.07
CA VAL A 129 -5.17 23.01 -30.65
C VAL A 129 -5.08 21.61 -30.04
N VAL A 130 -4.30 20.72 -30.65
CA VAL A 130 -4.09 19.36 -30.14
C VAL A 130 -3.33 19.36 -28.81
N ALA A 131 -2.21 20.10 -28.72
CA ALA A 131 -1.43 20.22 -27.49
C ALA A 131 -2.25 20.82 -26.33
N TYR A 132 -3.00 21.89 -26.60
CA TYR A 132 -3.82 22.58 -25.60
C TYR A 132 -5.02 21.74 -25.16
N ALA A 133 -5.65 20.97 -26.06
CA ALA A 133 -6.70 20.03 -25.68
C ALA A 133 -6.17 18.89 -24.79
N ALA A 134 -4.98 18.35 -25.09
CA ALA A 134 -4.36 17.32 -24.27
C ALA A 134 -4.03 17.84 -22.85
N PHE A 135 -3.50 19.07 -22.75
CA PHE A 135 -3.30 19.77 -21.47
C PHE A 135 -4.61 19.98 -20.71
N LEU A 136 -5.67 20.47 -21.38
CA LEU A 136 -6.96 20.76 -20.76
C LEU A 136 -7.62 19.49 -20.21
N ALA A 137 -7.61 18.40 -20.97
CA ALA A 137 -8.11 17.10 -20.52
C ALA A 137 -7.32 16.60 -19.30
N GLN A 138 -5.98 16.56 -19.37
CA GLN A 138 -5.16 16.18 -18.22
C GLN A 138 -5.46 17.04 -16.98
N TYR A 139 -5.62 18.35 -17.12
CA TYR A 139 -5.84 19.22 -15.97
C TYR A 139 -7.27 19.11 -15.41
N ARG A 140 -8.32 19.11 -16.25
CA ARG A 140 -9.71 18.94 -15.78
C ARG A 140 -9.87 17.61 -15.06
N PHE A 141 -9.52 16.51 -15.73
CA PHE A 141 -9.81 15.18 -15.19
C PHE A 141 -8.93 14.86 -13.97
N ALA A 142 -7.79 15.54 -13.79
CA ALA A 142 -6.99 15.41 -12.57
C ALA A 142 -7.66 16.10 -11.39
N LEU A 143 -8.16 17.33 -11.58
CA LEU A 143 -8.92 18.03 -10.54
C LEU A 143 -10.17 17.24 -10.15
N ASP A 144 -10.93 16.75 -11.14
CA ASP A 144 -12.17 15.97 -10.95
C ASP A 144 -11.93 14.63 -10.24
N PHE A 145 -10.86 13.91 -10.63
CA PHE A 145 -10.45 12.67 -9.96
C PHE A 145 -10.00 12.92 -8.51
N ILE A 146 -9.21 13.98 -8.27
CA ILE A 146 -8.73 14.34 -6.93
C ILE A 146 -9.91 14.73 -6.04
N ASP A 147 -10.83 15.56 -6.53
CA ASP A 147 -12.02 16.02 -5.82
C ASP A 147 -12.85 14.84 -5.30
N ARG A 148 -13.12 13.85 -6.14
CA ARG A 148 -13.89 12.62 -5.81
C ARG A 148 -13.14 11.60 -4.94
N ALA A 149 -11.81 11.57 -5.01
CA ALA A 149 -11.01 10.65 -4.20
C ALA A 149 -10.71 11.22 -2.80
N SER A 150 -10.67 12.55 -2.66
CA SER A 150 -10.37 13.25 -1.41
C SER A 150 -11.29 12.95 -0.20
N PRO A 151 -12.60 12.63 -0.34
CA PRO A 151 -13.49 12.42 0.80
C PRO A 151 -13.33 11.04 1.47
N ASN A 152 -12.63 10.09 0.81
CA ASN A 152 -12.30 8.79 1.38
C ASN A 152 -10.79 8.69 1.67
N PRO A 153 -10.35 8.85 2.94
CA PRO A 153 -8.93 8.89 3.29
C PRO A 153 -8.19 7.54 3.09
N SER A 154 -8.90 6.43 2.88
CA SER A 154 -8.26 5.16 2.49
C SER A 154 -7.76 5.18 1.04
N LEU A 155 -8.38 5.97 0.15
CA LEU A 155 -7.93 6.12 -1.24
C LEU A 155 -6.57 6.83 -1.35
N ASP A 156 -6.31 7.85 -0.51
CA ASP A 156 -5.01 8.54 -0.51
C ASP A 156 -3.86 7.58 -0.21
N THR A 157 -4.12 6.60 0.63
CA THR A 157 -3.15 5.56 1.03
C THR A 157 -2.97 4.57 -0.11
N LEU A 158 -4.07 3.97 -0.57
CA LEU A 158 -4.10 2.93 -1.60
C LEU A 158 -3.52 3.39 -2.95
N LEU A 159 -3.81 4.62 -3.39
CA LEU A 159 -3.30 5.21 -4.63
C LEU A 159 -1.82 5.64 -4.55
N ASN A 160 -1.23 5.59 -3.35
CA ASN A 160 0.19 5.83 -3.09
C ASN A 160 1.00 4.55 -2.84
N GLU A 161 0.37 3.38 -2.79
CA GLU A 161 1.09 2.10 -2.81
C GLU A 161 1.82 1.90 -4.15
N ALA A 162 2.86 1.05 -4.14
CA ALA A 162 3.44 0.56 -5.38
C ALA A 162 2.51 -0.49 -6.01
N ILE A 163 2.44 -0.50 -7.34
CA ILE A 163 1.71 -1.52 -8.11
C ILE A 163 2.69 -2.12 -9.13
N PRO A 164 3.55 -3.08 -8.73
CA PRO A 164 4.69 -3.51 -9.53
C PRO A 164 4.31 -4.10 -10.90
N HIS A 165 3.20 -4.83 -10.98
CA HIS A 165 2.69 -5.40 -12.23
C HIS A 165 2.16 -4.35 -13.24
N LEU A 166 1.98 -3.09 -12.80
CA LEU A 166 1.70 -1.94 -13.68
C LEU A 166 2.92 -1.00 -13.83
N GLY A 167 4.08 -1.36 -13.28
CA GLY A 167 5.27 -0.51 -13.26
C GLY A 167 5.10 0.79 -12.46
N LEU A 168 4.08 0.92 -11.60
CA LEU A 168 3.78 2.15 -10.86
C LEU A 168 4.52 2.15 -9.51
N PRO A 169 5.57 2.99 -9.30
CA PRO A 169 6.26 3.06 -8.03
C PRO A 169 5.45 3.87 -7.01
N GLY A 170 5.60 3.53 -5.72
CA GLY A 170 4.88 4.19 -4.63
C GLY A 170 5.00 5.71 -4.60
N LYS A 171 4.08 6.37 -3.89
CA LYS A 171 3.85 7.83 -3.84
C LYS A 171 3.34 8.43 -5.17
N THR A 172 2.71 7.62 -6.04
CA THR A 172 2.12 8.01 -7.33
C THR A 172 1.07 9.10 -7.19
N TYR A 173 0.09 8.94 -6.30
CA TYR A 173 -0.99 9.91 -6.11
C TYR A 173 -0.53 11.21 -5.44
N ALA A 174 0.46 11.15 -4.55
CA ALA A 174 1.13 12.34 -4.01
C ALA A 174 1.83 13.15 -5.13
N ARG A 175 2.56 12.48 -6.03
CA ARG A 175 3.14 13.13 -7.23
C ARG A 175 2.07 13.67 -8.18
N PHE A 176 0.94 12.97 -8.34
CA PHE A 176 -0.19 13.40 -9.17
C PHE A 176 -0.86 14.66 -8.61
N LYS A 177 -1.25 14.65 -7.31
CA LYS A 177 -1.73 15.83 -6.60
C LYS A 177 -0.74 16.99 -6.71
N PHE A 178 0.55 16.76 -6.50
CA PHE A 178 1.57 17.79 -6.66
C PHE A 178 1.63 18.35 -8.09
N ARG A 179 1.54 17.52 -9.15
CA ARG A 179 1.57 17.94 -10.56
C ARG A 179 0.37 18.82 -10.98
N TYR A 180 -0.79 18.65 -10.33
CA TYR A 180 -2.04 19.29 -10.75
C TYR A 180 -2.64 20.32 -9.76
N LEU A 181 -2.32 20.26 -8.46
CA LEU A 181 -2.80 21.23 -7.45
C LEU A 181 -1.83 22.41 -7.23
N ASN A 182 -0.68 22.44 -7.89
CA ASN A 182 0.30 23.54 -7.73
C ASN A 182 -0.08 24.79 -8.55
N VAL A 183 0.39 25.96 -8.10
CA VAL A 183 0.12 27.25 -8.74
C VAL A 183 0.66 27.34 -10.16
N ALA A 184 1.83 26.75 -10.46
CA ALA A 184 2.43 26.81 -11.79
C ALA A 184 1.58 26.12 -12.87
N ARG A 185 0.87 25.03 -12.53
CA ARG A 185 -0.13 24.39 -13.42
C ARG A 185 -1.29 25.33 -13.75
N ALA A 186 -1.74 26.13 -12.78
CA ALA A 186 -2.77 27.15 -13.01
C ALA A 186 -2.23 28.33 -13.83
N THR A 187 -0.99 28.76 -13.61
CA THR A 187 -0.31 29.76 -14.45
C THR A 187 -0.17 29.27 -15.90
N GLU A 188 0.20 28.01 -16.11
CA GLU A 188 0.31 27.37 -17.42
C GLU A 188 -1.04 27.35 -18.16
N PHE A 189 -2.13 27.02 -17.47
CA PHE A 189 -3.50 27.11 -18.00
C PHE A 189 -3.87 28.53 -18.46
N VAL A 190 -3.57 29.55 -17.66
CA VAL A 190 -3.83 30.95 -18.01
C VAL A 190 -2.98 31.40 -19.20
N ALA A 191 -1.70 31.01 -19.24
CA ALA A 191 -0.79 31.31 -20.34
C ALA A 191 -1.26 30.65 -21.65
N LEU A 192 -1.60 29.35 -21.63
CA LEU A 192 -2.12 28.64 -22.80
C LEU A 192 -3.47 29.22 -23.26
N LYS A 193 -4.37 29.62 -22.35
CA LYS A 193 -5.62 30.31 -22.70
C LYS A 193 -5.36 31.67 -23.39
N ALA A 194 -4.33 32.41 -22.98
CA ALA A 194 -3.91 33.63 -23.65
C ALA A 194 -3.31 33.33 -25.04
N THR A 195 -2.44 32.33 -25.16
CA THR A 195 -1.87 31.86 -26.44
C THR A 195 -2.97 31.40 -27.40
N ALA A 196 -4.00 30.70 -26.93
CA ALA A 196 -5.16 30.30 -27.72
C ALA A 196 -5.92 31.49 -28.32
N LYS A 197 -6.03 32.60 -27.59
CA LYS A 197 -6.63 33.85 -28.08
C LYS A 197 -5.74 34.51 -29.14
N VAL A 198 -4.43 34.59 -28.92
CA VAL A 198 -3.47 35.21 -29.85
C VAL A 198 -3.34 34.42 -31.17
N LEU A 199 -3.27 33.09 -31.10
CA LEU A 199 -3.26 32.22 -32.28
C LEU A 199 -4.63 32.12 -32.95
N GLY A 200 -5.70 32.64 -32.33
CA GLY A 200 -7.06 32.52 -32.85
C GLY A 200 -7.57 31.07 -32.91
N ALA A 201 -7.15 30.22 -31.97
CA ALA A 201 -7.42 28.78 -31.94
C ALA A 201 -8.92 28.44 -32.01
N ALA A 202 -9.79 29.31 -31.49
CA ALA A 202 -11.25 29.18 -31.58
C ALA A 202 -11.82 29.26 -33.02
N ARG A 203 -10.99 29.64 -34.02
CA ARG A 203 -11.35 29.63 -35.45
C ARG A 203 -10.94 28.35 -36.18
N VAL A 204 -10.21 27.46 -35.51
CA VAL A 204 -9.72 26.19 -36.09
C VAL A 204 -10.82 25.15 -35.94
N ALA A 205 -11.42 24.71 -37.04
CA ALA A 205 -12.38 23.61 -37.03
C ALA A 205 -11.71 22.33 -36.49
N SER A 206 -12.25 21.76 -35.42
CA SER A 206 -11.65 20.61 -34.74
C SER A 206 -12.70 19.85 -33.91
N PRO A 207 -12.68 18.50 -33.88
CA PRO A 207 -13.55 17.68 -33.03
C PRO A 207 -13.29 17.86 -31.52
N LEU A 208 -12.28 18.66 -31.15
CA LEU A 208 -11.90 18.97 -29.77
C LEU A 208 -12.60 20.20 -29.20
N GLN A 209 -13.16 21.09 -30.02
CA GLN A 209 -13.67 22.42 -29.59
C GLN A 209 -14.61 22.33 -28.38
N GLN A 210 -15.60 21.44 -28.42
CA GLN A 210 -16.56 21.25 -27.33
C GLN A 210 -15.86 20.78 -26.05
N GLY A 211 -15.03 19.73 -26.12
CA GLY A 211 -14.33 19.19 -24.95
C GLY A 211 -13.38 20.21 -24.32
N MET A 212 -12.67 21.00 -25.14
CA MET A 212 -11.83 22.10 -24.66
C MET A 212 -12.63 23.19 -23.93
N ALA A 213 -13.85 23.49 -24.40
CA ALA A 213 -14.73 24.45 -23.75
C ALA A 213 -15.25 23.95 -22.40
N GLU A 214 -15.72 22.69 -22.35
CA GLU A 214 -16.13 21.99 -21.13
C GLU A 214 -14.99 21.94 -20.09
N ASP A 215 -13.82 21.43 -20.48
CA ASP A 215 -12.67 21.26 -19.60
C ASP A 215 -12.18 22.62 -19.06
N SER A 216 -12.05 23.63 -19.92
CA SER A 216 -11.70 24.99 -19.51
C SER A 216 -12.73 25.60 -18.56
N ALA A 217 -14.02 25.51 -18.86
CA ALA A 217 -15.08 26.11 -18.05
C ALA A 217 -15.08 25.55 -16.61
N PHE A 218 -14.87 24.25 -16.49
CA PHE A 218 -14.86 23.56 -15.20
C PHE A 218 -13.54 23.77 -14.42
N ILE A 219 -12.38 23.89 -15.06
CA ILE A 219 -11.15 24.33 -14.37
C ILE A 219 -11.36 25.73 -13.74
N TRP A 220 -12.06 26.64 -14.44
CA TRP A 220 -12.47 27.93 -13.87
C TRP A 220 -13.52 27.82 -12.76
N GLN A 221 -14.35 26.76 -12.74
CA GLN A 221 -15.30 26.51 -11.67
C GLN A 221 -14.59 26.06 -10.38
N MET A 222 -13.67 25.09 -10.47
CA MET A 222 -12.88 24.62 -9.31
C MET A 222 -12.08 25.78 -8.68
N GLY A 223 -11.45 26.61 -9.52
CA GLY A 223 -10.66 27.76 -9.06
C GLY A 223 -11.45 28.87 -8.36
N ARG A 224 -12.79 28.85 -8.38
CA ARG A 224 -13.65 29.80 -7.65
C ARG A 224 -13.95 29.37 -6.21
N GLY A 225 -13.88 28.08 -5.89
CA GLY A 225 -14.20 27.55 -4.55
C GLY A 225 -13.07 27.78 -3.53
N GLN A 226 -11.81 27.75 -3.96
CA GLN A 226 -10.64 27.88 -3.08
C GLN A 226 -10.17 29.34 -2.98
N GLY A 227 -10.88 30.13 -2.17
CA GLY A 227 -10.86 31.60 -2.13
C GLY A 227 -9.55 32.34 -1.83
N HIS A 228 -8.41 31.65 -1.70
CA HIS A 228 -7.10 32.26 -1.41
C HIS A 228 -5.98 31.96 -2.41
N VAL A 229 -6.16 31.01 -3.34
CA VAL A 229 -5.03 30.51 -4.18
C VAL A 229 -4.99 31.15 -5.57
N LEU A 230 -6.12 31.58 -6.14
CA LEU A 230 -6.25 31.87 -7.59
C LEU A 230 -6.87 33.24 -7.94
N THR A 231 -6.56 34.30 -7.17
CA THR A 231 -6.86 35.68 -7.60
C THR A 231 -5.82 36.17 -8.62
N GLY A 232 -6.30 36.65 -9.78
CA GLY A 232 -5.44 37.03 -10.92
C GLY A 232 -4.45 38.18 -10.68
N LYS A 233 -4.52 38.88 -9.54
CA LYS A 233 -3.50 39.86 -9.12
C LYS A 233 -2.22 39.16 -8.64
N ASN A 234 -2.34 38.14 -7.78
CA ASN A 234 -1.19 37.43 -7.20
C ASN A 234 -0.29 36.78 -8.28
N ALA A 235 -0.86 36.38 -9.41
CA ALA A 235 -0.12 35.81 -10.53
C ALA A 235 0.95 36.75 -11.14
N ILE A 236 0.83 38.07 -10.97
CA ILE A 236 1.82 39.05 -11.45
C ILE A 236 2.93 39.26 -10.42
N ASP A 237 2.62 39.19 -9.12
CA ASP A 237 3.61 39.41 -8.06
C ASP A 237 4.43 38.14 -7.74
N ILE A 238 3.88 36.94 -7.97
CA ILE A 238 4.63 35.68 -7.90
C ILE A 238 5.83 35.66 -8.88
N VAL A 239 5.72 36.34 -10.03
CA VAL A 239 6.83 36.49 -11.00
C VAL A 239 8.03 37.26 -10.41
N LYS A 240 7.82 38.07 -9.36
CA LYS A 240 8.87 38.82 -8.65
C LYS A 240 9.41 38.06 -7.43
N GLY A 241 8.75 37.00 -6.99
CA GLY A 241 8.96 36.34 -5.69
C GLY A 241 9.73 35.01 -5.74
N LEU A 242 10.52 34.75 -6.78
CA LEU A 242 11.30 33.51 -6.91
C LEU A 242 12.52 33.50 -6.00
N GLY A 243 12.29 33.20 -4.71
CA GLY A 243 13.36 32.99 -3.74
C GLY A 243 12.89 32.36 -2.44
N PHE A 244 12.99 31.03 -2.33
CA PHE A 244 13.64 30.40 -1.17
C PHE A 244 14.08 28.96 -1.50
N THR A 245 15.11 28.49 -0.80
CA THR A 245 15.71 27.16 -0.99
C THR A 245 15.68 26.39 0.34
N ALA A 246 15.23 25.12 0.29
CA ALA A 246 15.43 24.04 1.25
C ALA A 246 15.03 24.21 2.74
N TRP A 247 14.37 23.17 3.27
CA TRP A 247 14.85 22.51 4.49
C TRP A 247 14.61 20.98 4.45
N LEU A 248 15.18 20.25 5.41
CA LEU A 248 15.57 18.83 5.26
C LEU A 248 15.05 17.91 6.40
N PRO A 249 15.21 16.56 6.31
CA PRO A 249 14.45 15.60 7.12
C PRO A 249 15.22 14.92 8.27
N VAL A 250 14.50 14.44 9.29
CA VAL A 250 14.92 13.35 10.23
C VAL A 250 13.68 12.62 10.73
N GLN A 251 13.48 11.32 10.40
CA GLN A 251 12.54 10.43 11.15
C GLN A 251 12.91 8.93 11.15
N THR A 252 13.34 8.32 10.04
CA THR A 252 13.50 6.84 9.93
C THR A 252 14.48 6.22 10.94
N GLY A 253 15.73 6.69 10.99
CA GLY A 253 16.78 6.09 11.84
C GLY A 253 16.54 6.18 13.36
N VAL A 254 15.54 6.94 13.82
CA VAL A 254 15.12 6.96 15.23
C VAL A 254 14.09 5.86 15.52
N ALA A 255 13.21 5.55 14.56
CA ALA A 255 12.20 4.51 14.69
C ALA A 255 12.82 3.10 14.65
N GLU A 256 13.79 2.87 13.76
CA GLU A 256 14.56 1.62 13.68
C GLU A 256 15.29 1.35 15.01
N TRP A 257 15.98 2.36 15.56
CA TRP A 257 16.67 2.26 16.85
C TRP A 257 15.73 1.94 18.03
N MET A 258 14.50 2.46 18.03
CA MET A 258 13.48 2.10 19.01
C MET A 258 12.83 0.74 18.78
N GLY A 259 12.93 0.16 17.57
CA GLY A 259 12.36 -1.14 17.23
C GLY A 259 12.94 -2.29 18.07
N ASP A 260 14.25 -2.49 17.97
CA ASP A 260 14.93 -3.68 18.50
C ASP A 260 15.60 -3.49 19.88
N THR A 261 15.66 -2.26 20.39
CA THR A 261 16.41 -1.98 21.62
C THR A 261 15.62 -2.37 22.90
N LYS A 262 16.06 -3.45 23.56
CA LYS A 262 15.61 -3.84 24.92
C LYS A 262 16.39 -3.06 25.99
N VAL A 263 15.75 -2.09 26.65
CA VAL A 263 16.39 -1.13 27.58
C VAL A 263 16.75 -1.72 28.96
N TRP A 264 16.26 -2.90 29.31
CA TRP A 264 16.62 -3.61 30.54
C TRP A 264 16.57 -5.12 30.34
N ARG A 265 17.52 -5.87 30.93
CA ARG A 265 17.75 -7.31 30.64
C ARG A 265 17.93 -7.62 29.14
N SER A 266 18.79 -6.86 28.46
CA SER A 266 19.21 -7.18 27.08
C SER A 266 19.74 -8.62 26.98
N GLY A 267 19.36 -9.33 25.91
CA GLY A 267 19.77 -10.72 25.68
C GLY A 267 19.23 -11.77 26.65
N ARG A 268 18.12 -11.50 27.38
CA ARG A 268 17.49 -12.50 28.28
C ARG A 268 15.95 -12.51 28.18
N SER A 269 15.38 -13.71 28.24
CA SER A 269 13.94 -14.03 28.27
C SER A 269 13.56 -14.76 29.57
N LEU A 270 12.26 -14.74 29.94
CA LEU A 270 11.74 -15.59 31.03
C LEU A 270 11.42 -17.02 30.60
N ILE A 271 11.13 -17.26 29.33
CA ILE A 271 10.94 -18.60 28.75
C ILE A 271 12.31 -19.26 28.55
N THR A 272 12.43 -20.53 28.95
CA THR A 272 13.66 -21.32 28.80
C THR A 272 13.68 -22.13 27.50
N ALA A 273 14.87 -22.48 27.02
CA ALA A 273 15.02 -23.33 25.83
C ALA A 273 14.33 -24.70 25.98
N GLU A 274 14.23 -25.23 27.21
CA GLU A 274 13.47 -26.46 27.49
C GLU A 274 11.96 -26.24 27.32
N GLN A 275 11.43 -25.10 27.81
CA GLN A 275 10.02 -24.73 27.60
C GLN A 275 9.73 -24.52 26.11
N THR A 276 10.63 -23.88 25.37
CA THR A 276 10.56 -23.75 23.90
C THR A 276 10.53 -25.11 23.21
N HIS A 277 11.43 -26.04 23.54
CA HIS A 277 11.45 -27.38 22.94
C HIS A 277 10.17 -28.18 23.25
N ARG A 278 9.67 -28.11 24.49
CA ARG A 278 8.39 -28.72 24.89
C ARG A 278 7.19 -28.08 24.16
N ALA A 279 7.20 -26.76 23.98
CA ALA A 279 6.14 -26.03 23.29
C ALA A 279 6.09 -26.38 21.79
N LEU A 280 7.25 -26.46 21.14
CA LEU A 280 7.38 -26.80 19.72
C LEU A 280 6.71 -28.14 19.36
N ALA A 281 6.77 -29.12 20.26
CA ALA A 281 6.13 -30.43 20.09
C ALA A 281 4.59 -30.40 20.10
N LEU A 282 3.96 -29.27 20.45
CA LEU A 282 2.51 -29.10 20.48
C LEU A 282 1.96 -28.38 19.23
N LEU A 283 2.81 -27.78 18.38
CA LEU A 283 2.41 -26.84 17.34
C LEU A 283 2.00 -27.51 16.02
N GLU A 284 0.92 -27.01 15.41
CA GLU A 284 0.45 -27.38 14.07
C GLU A 284 0.60 -26.21 13.09
N PRO A 285 0.87 -26.46 11.79
CA PRO A 285 0.80 -25.43 10.75
C PRO A 285 -0.55 -24.69 10.77
N GLY A 286 -0.50 -23.37 10.94
CA GLY A 286 -1.67 -22.51 11.11
C GLY A 286 -1.99 -22.13 12.56
N ASP A 287 -1.19 -22.50 13.56
CA ASP A 287 -1.35 -21.98 14.92
C ASP A 287 -0.94 -20.50 15.03
N VAL A 288 -1.71 -19.73 15.80
CA VAL A 288 -1.42 -18.31 16.05
C VAL A 288 -0.70 -18.15 17.39
N LEU A 289 0.48 -17.54 17.31
CA LEU A 289 1.36 -17.26 18.44
C LEU A 289 1.11 -15.83 18.93
N PHE A 290 0.99 -15.66 20.24
CA PHE A 290 0.85 -14.37 20.92
C PHE A 290 2.02 -14.17 21.85
N GLU A 291 2.66 -13.00 21.77
CA GLU A 291 3.91 -12.74 22.47
C GLU A 291 3.87 -11.49 23.34
N ARG A 292 4.66 -11.57 24.42
CA ARG A 292 5.01 -10.44 25.25
C ARG A 292 6.50 -10.49 25.57
N ARG A 293 7.23 -9.46 25.14
CA ARG A 293 8.63 -9.21 25.48
C ARG A 293 8.70 -7.95 26.33
N GLU A 294 9.13 -8.07 27.58
CA GLU A 294 9.29 -6.92 28.45
C GLU A 294 10.42 -6.00 27.95
N TRP A 295 10.40 -4.75 28.41
CA TRP A 295 11.50 -3.77 28.29
C TRP A 295 11.99 -3.44 26.87
N HIS A 296 11.28 -3.83 25.79
CA HIS A 296 11.58 -3.35 24.43
C HIS A 296 10.98 -1.96 24.20
N LEU A 297 11.74 -1.06 23.55
CA LEU A 297 11.29 0.29 23.19
C LEU A 297 10.12 0.28 22.20
N SER A 298 10.02 -0.73 21.33
CA SER A 298 8.89 -0.97 20.42
C SER A 298 7.54 -1.17 21.11
N ASN A 299 7.53 -1.49 22.41
CA ASN A 299 6.29 -1.47 23.20
C ASN A 299 5.73 -0.03 23.36
N ILE A 300 6.48 1.04 23.11
CA ILE A 300 6.04 2.44 23.27
C ILE A 300 5.17 2.87 22.08
N GLY A 301 3.94 2.37 22.06
CA GLY A 301 2.87 2.77 21.13
C GLY A 301 1.68 1.81 21.21
N ILE A 302 1.98 0.51 21.33
CA ILE A 302 0.97 -0.56 21.36
C ILE A 302 0.28 -0.61 22.75
N PRO A 303 -1.08 -0.60 22.81
CA PRO A 303 -1.83 -0.72 24.05
C PRO A 303 -2.07 -2.18 24.46
N GLY A 304 -1.87 -2.50 25.75
CA GLY A 304 -2.23 -3.77 26.36
C GLY A 304 -1.08 -4.56 27.01
N PHE A 305 -1.36 -5.83 27.33
CA PHE A 305 -0.38 -6.81 27.79
C PHE A 305 0.25 -7.54 26.60
N TRP A 306 -0.55 -8.18 25.74
CA TRP A 306 -0.05 -8.80 24.51
C TRP A 306 0.28 -7.73 23.46
N THR A 307 1.48 -7.82 22.88
CA THR A 307 2.05 -6.75 22.04
C THR A 307 2.53 -7.23 20.68
N HIS A 308 2.69 -8.54 20.49
CA HIS A 308 3.11 -9.13 19.22
C HIS A 308 2.28 -10.38 18.86
N MET A 309 2.22 -10.69 17.56
CA MET A 309 1.54 -11.85 16.98
C MET A 309 2.36 -12.44 15.82
N ALA A 310 2.38 -13.76 15.72
CA ALA A 310 3.06 -14.49 14.65
C ALA A 310 2.26 -15.72 14.20
N LEU A 311 2.58 -16.24 13.01
CA LEU A 311 1.94 -17.43 12.45
C LEU A 311 2.93 -18.60 12.41
N TYR A 312 2.60 -19.72 13.06
CA TYR A 312 3.37 -20.95 12.94
C TYR A 312 3.08 -21.63 11.60
N ILE A 313 4.10 -21.83 10.77
CA ILE A 313 3.99 -22.44 9.44
C ILE A 313 4.62 -23.83 9.36
N GLY A 314 5.34 -24.24 10.41
CA GLY A 314 6.00 -25.54 10.50
C GLY A 314 7.18 -25.73 9.54
N THR A 315 7.78 -26.91 9.62
CA THR A 315 8.79 -27.38 8.66
C THR A 315 8.15 -27.90 7.37
N PRO A 316 8.90 -28.05 6.26
CA PRO A 316 8.44 -28.74 5.05
C PRO A 316 7.77 -30.10 5.34
N ASP A 317 8.40 -30.92 6.16
CA ASP A 317 7.89 -32.27 6.47
C ASP A 317 6.65 -32.22 7.37
N GLN A 318 6.58 -31.29 8.32
CA GLN A 318 5.36 -31.03 9.10
C GLN A 318 4.20 -30.60 8.19
N ARG A 319 4.45 -29.69 7.23
CA ARG A 319 3.41 -29.27 6.27
C ARG A 319 2.98 -30.41 5.37
N ARG A 320 3.92 -31.19 4.82
CA ARG A 320 3.60 -32.35 3.97
C ARG A 320 2.74 -33.37 4.70
N ALA A 321 3.11 -33.75 5.93
CA ALA A 321 2.33 -34.68 6.75
C ALA A 321 0.99 -34.10 7.24
N PHE A 322 0.92 -32.81 7.56
CA PHE A 322 -0.29 -32.17 8.06
C PHE A 322 -1.31 -31.89 6.94
N PHE A 323 -0.87 -31.49 5.76
CA PHE A 323 -1.76 -31.14 4.65
C PHE A 323 -2.14 -32.32 3.75
N ASP A 324 -1.49 -33.48 3.87
CA ASP A 324 -1.83 -34.67 3.08
C ASP A 324 -3.20 -35.26 3.49
N THR A 325 -4.26 -34.71 2.92
CA THR A 325 -5.66 -35.12 3.13
C THR A 325 -6.48 -34.91 1.85
N PRO A 326 -7.54 -35.70 1.61
CA PRO A 326 -8.33 -35.62 0.38
C PRO A 326 -8.80 -34.20 0.06
N GLY A 327 -9.42 -33.48 1.02
CA GLY A 327 -9.93 -32.13 0.78
C GLY A 327 -8.86 -31.09 0.40
N VAL A 328 -7.60 -31.28 0.80
CA VAL A 328 -6.48 -30.42 0.38
C VAL A 328 -5.97 -30.83 -1.00
N ARG A 329 -5.84 -32.13 -1.30
CA ARG A 329 -5.50 -32.62 -2.65
C ARG A 329 -6.55 -32.16 -3.67
N ASP A 330 -7.83 -32.27 -3.32
CA ASP A 330 -8.96 -31.78 -4.11
C ASP A 330 -8.95 -30.26 -4.29
N TRP A 331 -8.31 -29.50 -3.41
CA TRP A 331 -8.14 -28.04 -3.52
C TRP A 331 -6.90 -27.68 -4.35
N LEU A 332 -5.81 -28.45 -4.25
CA LEU A 332 -4.62 -28.31 -5.09
C LEU A 332 -4.93 -28.54 -6.58
N THR A 333 -5.72 -29.57 -6.91
CA THR A 333 -6.17 -29.84 -8.29
C THR A 333 -7.11 -28.79 -8.88
N ARG A 334 -7.52 -27.80 -8.08
CA ARG A 334 -8.28 -26.60 -8.52
C ARG A 334 -7.41 -25.34 -8.63
N GLN A 335 -6.11 -25.42 -8.36
CA GLN A 335 -5.17 -24.32 -8.59
C GLN A 335 -4.57 -24.39 -10.00
N GLU A 336 -3.90 -23.32 -10.45
CA GLU A 336 -3.16 -23.31 -11.71
C GLU A 336 -1.82 -24.06 -11.57
N GLY A 337 -1.86 -25.39 -11.69
CA GLY A 337 -0.69 -26.28 -11.72
C GLY A 337 -0.98 -27.70 -11.22
N GLU A 338 -0.13 -28.65 -11.61
CA GLU A 338 -0.27 -30.08 -11.24
C GLU A 338 0.44 -30.41 -9.91
N ASP A 339 0.23 -29.60 -8.87
CA ASP A 339 0.85 -29.82 -7.55
C ASP A 339 0.27 -31.05 -6.84
N ALA A 340 1.14 -31.95 -6.35
CA ALA A 340 0.72 -33.02 -5.46
C ALA A 340 0.61 -32.56 -4.00
N THR A 341 1.33 -31.50 -3.62
CA THR A 341 1.45 -31.01 -2.24
C THR A 341 1.43 -29.49 -2.12
N VAL A 342 1.08 -29.01 -0.92
CA VAL A 342 1.13 -27.57 -0.58
C VAL A 342 2.55 -26.99 -0.68
N ASP A 343 3.58 -27.79 -0.45
CA ASP A 343 4.98 -27.33 -0.53
C ASP A 343 5.44 -27.08 -1.98
N GLU A 344 4.98 -27.89 -2.94
CA GLU A 344 5.25 -27.67 -4.37
C GLU A 344 4.55 -26.41 -4.87
N LEU A 345 3.30 -26.19 -4.46
CA LEU A 345 2.55 -24.95 -4.71
C LEU A 345 3.30 -23.73 -4.14
N LEU A 346 3.75 -23.79 -2.88
CA LEU A 346 4.53 -22.72 -2.25
C LEU A 346 5.86 -22.47 -2.97
N GLN A 347 6.54 -23.53 -3.43
CA GLN A 347 7.80 -23.44 -4.15
C GLN A 347 7.63 -22.85 -5.57
N ARG A 348 6.57 -23.20 -6.30
CA ARG A 348 6.26 -22.58 -7.61
C ARG A 348 5.83 -21.12 -7.45
N SER A 349 4.92 -20.84 -6.51
CA SER A 349 4.32 -19.51 -6.37
C SER A 349 5.28 -18.48 -5.75
N PHE A 350 6.17 -18.90 -4.85
CA PHE A 350 7.03 -17.99 -4.09
C PHE A 350 8.48 -18.52 -3.97
N PRO A 351 9.20 -18.75 -5.09
CA PRO A 351 10.47 -19.48 -5.10
C PRO A 351 11.55 -18.86 -4.21
N GLU A 352 11.68 -17.53 -4.18
CA GLU A 352 12.65 -16.82 -3.32
C GLU A 352 12.32 -16.95 -1.83
N ALA A 353 11.04 -16.83 -1.48
CA ALA A 353 10.53 -16.99 -0.13
C ALA A 353 10.72 -18.44 0.37
N TYR A 354 10.41 -19.41 -0.49
CA TYR A 354 10.58 -20.83 -0.20
C TYR A 354 12.06 -21.23 -0.10
N ALA A 355 12.94 -20.71 -0.97
CA ALA A 355 14.38 -20.90 -0.84
C ALA A 355 14.93 -20.30 0.47
N THR A 356 14.44 -19.13 0.88
CA THR A 356 14.79 -18.51 2.17
C THR A 356 14.39 -19.40 3.35
N LEU A 357 13.16 -19.95 3.33
CA LEU A 357 12.64 -20.85 4.36
C LEU A 357 13.51 -22.10 4.58
N LEU A 358 14.07 -22.67 3.50
CA LEU A 358 14.90 -23.88 3.59
C LEU A 358 16.26 -23.66 4.28
N THR A 359 16.70 -22.41 4.45
CA THR A 359 17.95 -22.08 5.14
C THR A 359 17.75 -21.93 6.66
N PRO A 360 18.73 -22.35 7.51
CA PRO A 360 18.69 -22.11 8.94
C PRO A 360 18.66 -20.61 9.28
N PHE A 361 17.90 -20.24 10.31
CA PHE A 361 17.86 -18.89 10.87
C PHE A 361 19.19 -18.55 11.57
N ASP A 362 19.37 -17.29 11.96
CA ASP A 362 20.63 -16.73 12.49
C ASP A 362 21.10 -17.39 13.81
N ASP A 363 20.21 -18.12 14.49
CA ASP A 363 20.49 -18.93 15.68
C ASP A 363 20.83 -20.40 15.36
N GLY A 364 20.84 -20.77 14.08
CA GLY A 364 21.08 -22.14 13.59
C GLY A 364 19.83 -23.02 13.51
N HIS A 365 18.65 -22.54 13.95
CA HIS A 365 17.43 -23.34 13.97
C HIS A 365 16.63 -23.23 12.65
N GLN A 366 15.79 -24.23 12.36
CA GLN A 366 14.96 -24.23 11.15
C GLN A 366 13.93 -23.09 11.19
N ARG A 367 13.75 -22.39 10.06
CA ARG A 367 12.66 -21.43 9.88
C ARG A 367 11.31 -22.16 9.86
N ARG A 368 10.40 -21.77 10.75
CA ARG A 368 9.11 -22.43 11.01
C ARG A 368 7.99 -21.49 11.49
N VAL A 369 8.30 -20.21 11.67
CA VAL A 369 7.37 -19.12 11.96
C VAL A 369 7.49 -18.09 10.84
N ILE A 370 6.39 -17.40 10.53
CA ILE A 370 6.41 -16.15 9.76
C ILE A 370 5.81 -15.02 10.59
N GLU A 371 6.52 -13.90 10.66
CA GLU A 371 6.16 -12.75 11.48
C GLU A 371 6.59 -11.44 10.82
N ALA A 372 5.85 -10.35 11.09
CA ALA A 372 6.29 -9.00 10.72
C ALA A 372 6.96 -8.36 11.94
N ILE A 373 8.27 -8.15 11.82
CA ILE A 373 9.17 -7.55 12.83
C ILE A 373 10.05 -6.50 12.15
N SER A 374 10.94 -5.78 12.85
CA SER A 374 11.72 -4.65 12.29
C SER A 374 12.28 -4.87 10.85
N PRO A 375 12.93 -6.00 10.51
CA PRO A 375 13.41 -6.26 9.15
C PRO A 375 12.34 -6.40 8.05
N GLY A 376 11.06 -6.56 8.42
CA GLY A 376 9.94 -6.85 7.55
C GLY A 376 9.19 -8.14 7.93
N VAL A 377 8.32 -8.58 7.01
CA VAL A 377 7.68 -9.90 7.02
C VAL A 377 8.74 -10.93 6.67
N THR A 378 9.17 -11.72 7.65
CA THR A 378 10.31 -12.62 7.52
C THR A 378 10.04 -13.97 8.16
N PHE A 379 10.81 -14.97 7.72
CA PHE A 379 10.75 -16.32 8.24
C PHE A 379 11.77 -16.49 9.37
N THR A 380 11.29 -16.86 10.55
CA THR A 380 12.06 -17.02 11.77
C THR A 380 12.01 -18.46 12.29
N SER A 381 13.01 -18.83 13.08
CA SER A 381 12.93 -19.99 13.96
C SER A 381 11.86 -19.77 15.04
N PHE A 382 11.14 -20.81 15.45
CA PHE A 382 10.28 -20.71 16.64
C PHE A 382 11.09 -20.38 17.91
N GLU A 383 12.38 -20.67 17.90
CA GLU A 383 13.33 -20.42 18.96
C GLU A 383 13.59 -18.90 19.16
N LYS A 384 13.82 -18.14 18.09
CA LYS A 384 13.77 -16.66 18.06
C LYS A 384 12.42 -16.05 18.49
N THR A 385 11.31 -16.68 18.10
CA THR A 385 9.94 -16.25 18.45
C THR A 385 9.65 -16.48 19.94
N ALA A 386 9.94 -17.67 20.46
CA ALA A 386 9.73 -18.07 21.85
C ALA A 386 10.76 -17.49 22.85
N HIS A 387 11.79 -16.78 22.39
CA HIS A 387 12.68 -15.96 23.23
C HIS A 387 11.94 -14.69 23.73
N ALA A 388 10.90 -14.93 24.53
CA ALA A 388 9.95 -13.95 25.04
C ALA A 388 9.73 -14.13 26.55
N ASP A 389 9.05 -13.16 27.16
CA ASP A 389 8.78 -13.14 28.60
C ASP A 389 7.39 -13.71 28.93
N SER A 390 6.48 -13.80 27.94
CA SER A 390 5.33 -14.70 27.92
C SER A 390 4.96 -15.08 26.48
N LEU A 391 4.41 -16.28 26.29
CA LEU A 391 3.97 -16.83 25.00
C LEU A 391 2.64 -17.56 25.18
N ALA A 392 1.63 -17.26 24.36
CA ALA A 392 0.40 -18.03 24.28
C ALA A 392 0.16 -18.54 22.85
N VAL A 393 -0.52 -19.67 22.73
CA VAL A 393 -0.77 -20.36 21.46
C VAL A 393 -2.25 -20.68 21.36
N LEU A 394 -2.91 -20.14 20.34
CA LEU A 394 -4.30 -20.40 19.99
C LEU A 394 -4.39 -21.04 18.60
N ARG A 395 -5.05 -22.19 18.51
CA ARG A 395 -5.23 -22.96 17.28
C ARG A 395 -6.55 -22.60 16.61
N PRO A 396 -6.56 -22.04 15.38
CA PRO A 396 -7.79 -21.79 14.64
C PRO A 396 -8.59 -23.09 14.43
N ARG A 397 -9.89 -23.06 14.76
CA ARG A 397 -10.87 -24.11 14.45
C ARG A 397 -11.30 -24.06 12.99
N LEU A 398 -10.31 -24.18 12.12
CA LEU A 398 -10.44 -24.16 10.67
C LEU A 398 -9.93 -25.49 10.10
N ASP A 399 -10.54 -25.93 9.00
CA ASP A 399 -10.09 -27.13 8.31
C ASP A 399 -8.69 -26.95 7.68
N ARG A 400 -8.12 -28.06 7.20
CA ARG A 400 -6.76 -28.08 6.62
C ARG A 400 -6.66 -27.31 5.30
N VAL A 401 -7.76 -27.10 4.56
CA VAL A 401 -7.78 -26.27 3.34
C VAL A 401 -7.70 -24.80 3.71
N ALA A 402 -8.53 -24.34 4.64
CA ALA A 402 -8.51 -22.97 5.16
C ALA A 402 -7.15 -22.62 5.82
N LYS A 403 -6.53 -23.58 6.53
CA LYS A 403 -5.15 -23.43 7.04
C LYS A 403 -4.10 -23.39 5.91
N ALA A 404 -4.23 -24.20 4.85
CA ALA A 404 -3.33 -24.16 3.70
C ALA A 404 -3.42 -22.82 2.93
N VAL A 405 -4.63 -22.32 2.70
CA VAL A 405 -4.89 -20.99 2.10
C VAL A 405 -4.26 -19.87 2.92
N ALA A 406 -4.37 -19.91 4.25
CA ALA A 406 -3.73 -18.93 5.13
C ALA A 406 -2.20 -18.95 5.03
N LEU A 407 -1.59 -20.13 4.90
CA LEU A 407 -0.14 -20.27 4.67
C LEU A 407 0.29 -19.77 3.29
N VAL A 408 -0.45 -20.08 2.22
CA VAL A 408 -0.18 -19.56 0.86
C VAL A 408 -0.25 -18.02 0.84
N ARG A 409 -1.25 -17.43 1.51
CA ARG A 409 -1.33 -15.98 1.70
C ARG A 409 -0.12 -15.44 2.47
N ALA A 410 0.31 -16.11 3.55
CA ALA A 410 1.46 -15.70 4.35
C ALA A 410 2.76 -15.62 3.53
N PHE A 411 3.04 -16.60 2.68
CA PHE A 411 4.21 -16.56 1.79
C PHE A 411 4.11 -15.43 0.76
N GLY A 412 2.90 -15.11 0.28
CA GLY A 412 2.64 -13.92 -0.55
C GLY A 412 2.88 -12.58 0.17
N TYR A 413 3.05 -12.57 1.49
CA TYR A 413 3.45 -11.39 2.27
C TYR A 413 4.95 -11.35 2.63
N ALA A 414 5.70 -12.44 2.44
CA ALA A 414 7.13 -12.50 2.76
C ALA A 414 7.95 -11.43 2.00
N GLY A 415 9.00 -10.90 2.64
CA GLY A 415 9.89 -9.89 2.07
C GLY A 415 9.34 -8.45 2.05
N ARG A 416 8.10 -8.22 2.48
CA ARG A 416 7.54 -6.86 2.60
C ARG A 416 8.10 -6.14 3.84
N PRO A 417 8.38 -4.83 3.79
CA PRO A 417 8.94 -4.09 4.92
C PRO A 417 7.97 -3.99 6.12
N TYR A 418 8.52 -3.64 7.29
CA TYR A 418 7.75 -3.43 8.51
C TYR A 418 7.07 -2.06 8.51
N ASP A 419 5.81 -1.98 8.95
CA ASP A 419 5.14 -0.69 9.04
C ASP A 419 5.35 0.02 10.39
N TYR A 420 6.44 0.76 10.46
CA TYR A 420 6.75 1.69 11.56
C TYR A 420 5.70 2.79 11.78
N ASN A 421 4.79 3.03 10.82
CA ASN A 421 3.72 4.01 10.98
C ASN A 421 2.45 3.42 11.58
N PHE A 422 2.29 2.09 11.64
CA PHE A 422 1.06 1.39 12.02
C PHE A 422 -0.16 1.82 11.18
N ASP A 423 -0.10 1.63 9.87
CA ASP A 423 -1.10 2.01 8.87
C ASP A 423 -1.71 0.80 8.15
N PHE A 424 -2.57 0.09 8.87
CA PHE A 424 -3.30 -1.13 8.44
C PHE A 424 -4.20 -0.96 7.19
N ARG A 425 -4.18 0.22 6.55
CA ARG A 425 -4.85 0.53 5.29
C ARG A 425 -3.99 0.16 4.06
N THR A 426 -2.70 -0.17 4.23
CA THR A 426 -1.78 -0.51 3.13
C THR A 426 -1.48 -2.02 3.05
N ASP A 427 -1.17 -2.54 1.86
CA ASP A 427 -0.51 -3.86 1.70
C ASP A 427 1.02 -3.76 1.49
N ALA A 428 1.59 -2.55 1.48
CA ALA A 428 2.97 -2.28 1.07
C ALA A 428 4.00 -2.46 2.20
N ALA A 429 3.56 -2.35 3.45
CA ALA A 429 4.28 -2.71 4.66
C ALA A 429 3.25 -3.32 5.64
N LEU A 430 3.68 -4.15 6.61
CA LEU A 430 2.77 -4.81 7.55
C LEU A 430 3.20 -4.69 9.02
N VAL A 431 2.20 -4.71 9.91
CA VAL A 431 2.35 -4.92 11.35
C VAL A 431 2.14 -6.41 11.70
N CYS A 432 2.68 -6.87 12.83
CA CYS A 432 2.66 -8.27 13.26
C CYS A 432 1.26 -8.94 13.30
N SER A 433 0.27 -8.28 13.88
CA SER A 433 -1.11 -8.77 13.92
C SER A 433 -1.87 -8.57 12.60
N GLU A 434 -1.45 -7.61 11.78
CA GLU A 434 -2.00 -7.35 10.45
C GLU A 434 -1.68 -8.50 9.48
N LEU A 435 -0.46 -9.03 9.54
CA LEU A 435 -0.06 -10.23 8.81
C LEU A 435 -1.01 -11.40 9.11
N VAL A 436 -1.24 -11.69 10.39
CA VAL A 436 -2.13 -12.79 10.82
C VAL A 436 -3.58 -12.51 10.40
N PHE A 437 -4.07 -11.27 10.53
CA PHE A 437 -5.39 -10.86 10.06
C PHE A 437 -5.57 -11.14 8.56
N LYS A 438 -4.62 -10.69 7.73
CA LYS A 438 -4.70 -10.84 6.26
C LYS A 438 -4.55 -12.29 5.80
N CYS A 439 -3.78 -13.12 6.50
CA CYS A 439 -3.71 -14.56 6.24
C CYS A 439 -5.10 -15.22 6.42
N TYR A 440 -5.82 -14.86 7.49
CA TYR A 440 -7.14 -15.41 7.84
C TYR A 440 -8.34 -14.57 7.38
N GLU A 441 -8.16 -13.58 6.49
CA GLU A 441 -9.25 -12.77 5.94
C GLU A 441 -10.30 -13.65 5.23
N LYS A 442 -11.59 -13.32 5.39
CA LYS A 442 -12.68 -14.10 4.76
C LYS A 442 -12.76 -13.79 3.26
N GLY A 443 -12.69 -14.83 2.43
CA GLY A 443 -12.64 -14.68 0.97
C GLY A 443 -12.03 -15.91 0.30
N ASP A 444 -12.07 -15.95 -1.04
CA ASP A 444 -11.52 -17.04 -1.87
C ASP A 444 -12.08 -18.44 -1.51
N GLY A 445 -13.32 -18.49 -1.00
CA GLY A 445 -13.94 -19.72 -0.48
C GLY A 445 -13.48 -20.14 0.93
N SER A 446 -12.47 -19.49 1.50
CA SER A 446 -12.04 -19.74 2.88
C SER A 446 -13.00 -19.10 3.89
N PRO A 447 -13.48 -19.84 4.91
CA PRO A 447 -14.36 -19.30 5.95
C PRO A 447 -13.67 -18.27 6.85
N GLY A 448 -12.33 -18.28 6.89
CA GLY A 448 -11.46 -17.33 7.60
C GLY A 448 -11.74 -17.17 9.10
N LEU A 449 -11.21 -16.11 9.69
CA LEU A 449 -11.47 -15.72 11.08
C LEU A 449 -12.16 -14.35 11.13
N CYS A 450 -13.17 -14.22 12.00
CA CYS A 450 -13.59 -12.92 12.51
C CYS A 450 -12.63 -12.54 13.64
N LEU A 451 -11.57 -11.77 13.36
CA LEU A 451 -10.74 -11.16 14.39
C LEU A 451 -11.23 -9.73 14.72
N PRO A 452 -11.06 -9.24 15.97
CA PRO A 452 -11.48 -7.90 16.33
C PRO A 452 -10.70 -6.80 15.61
N THR A 453 -11.39 -5.69 15.34
CA THR A 453 -10.81 -4.46 14.79
C THR A 453 -11.22 -3.27 15.66
N GLU A 454 -10.25 -2.46 16.07
CA GLU A 454 -10.42 -1.26 16.91
C GLU A 454 -9.86 -0.03 16.21
N LEU A 455 -10.33 1.17 16.58
CA LEU A 455 -9.74 2.43 16.13
C LEU A 455 -8.65 2.90 17.11
N VAL A 456 -7.38 2.73 16.74
CA VAL A 456 -6.23 3.31 17.46
C VAL A 456 -5.71 4.51 16.67
N ALA A 457 -5.64 5.68 17.32
CA ALA A 457 -5.29 6.95 16.67
C ALA A 457 -6.06 7.25 15.36
N GLY A 458 -7.34 6.84 15.30
CA GLY A 458 -8.20 7.00 14.12
C GLY A 458 -7.99 5.97 13.01
N ARG A 459 -7.16 4.94 13.22
CA ARG A 459 -6.90 3.88 12.24
C ARG A 459 -7.45 2.53 12.70
N PRO A 460 -8.09 1.75 11.81
CA PRO A 460 -8.58 0.41 12.12
C PRO A 460 -7.41 -0.55 12.25
N VAL A 461 -7.25 -1.18 13.42
CA VAL A 461 -6.17 -2.12 13.73
C VAL A 461 -6.71 -3.36 14.46
N THR A 462 -6.00 -4.49 14.41
CA THR A 462 -6.28 -5.66 15.26
C THR A 462 -5.20 -5.74 16.35
N PRO A 463 -5.42 -5.25 17.59
CA PRO A 463 -4.43 -5.37 18.65
C PRO A 463 -4.31 -6.83 19.12
N PRO A 464 -3.10 -7.40 19.32
CA PRO A 464 -2.93 -8.72 19.94
C PRO A 464 -3.71 -8.87 21.26
N ASN A 465 -3.72 -7.81 22.08
CA ASN A 465 -4.45 -7.78 23.34
C ASN A 465 -5.98 -7.79 23.18
N ALA A 466 -6.52 -7.36 22.03
CA ALA A 466 -7.95 -7.41 21.73
C ALA A 466 -8.41 -8.83 21.41
N VAL A 467 -7.62 -9.58 20.62
CA VAL A 467 -7.91 -10.98 20.29
C VAL A 467 -7.97 -11.82 21.56
N VAL A 468 -6.98 -11.67 22.46
CA VAL A 468 -6.97 -12.40 23.75
C VAL A 468 -8.04 -11.86 24.73
N ARG A 469 -8.43 -10.59 24.65
CA ARG A 469 -9.60 -10.06 25.40
C ARG A 469 -10.87 -10.81 25.04
N GLU A 470 -11.15 -10.94 23.76
CA GLU A 470 -12.42 -11.51 23.30
C GLU A 470 -12.43 -13.04 23.40
N TYR A 471 -11.28 -13.70 23.23
CA TYR A 471 -11.09 -15.10 23.64
C TYR A 471 -11.36 -15.35 25.15
N GLY A 472 -11.30 -14.28 25.96
CA GLY A 472 -11.64 -14.27 27.38
C GLY A 472 -12.99 -13.66 27.75
N GLY A 473 -13.86 -13.34 26.77
CA GLY A 473 -15.10 -12.61 27.06
C GLY A 473 -16.25 -12.72 26.06
N THR A 474 -16.05 -13.26 24.85
CA THR A 474 -17.13 -13.47 23.88
C THR A 474 -17.10 -14.90 23.32
N ASP A 475 -18.27 -15.49 23.14
CA ASP A 475 -18.40 -16.79 22.47
C ASP A 475 -17.95 -16.72 21.00
N ALA A 476 -18.01 -15.53 20.38
CA ALA A 476 -17.62 -15.30 18.99
C ALA A 476 -16.12 -15.59 18.71
N ILE A 477 -15.20 -15.20 19.60
CA ILE A 477 -13.77 -15.57 19.45
C ILE A 477 -13.49 -16.92 20.11
N THR A 478 -14.14 -17.22 21.25
CA THR A 478 -13.93 -18.47 21.99
C THR A 478 -14.37 -19.72 21.20
N SER A 479 -15.35 -19.58 20.30
CA SER A 479 -15.76 -20.66 19.37
C SER A 479 -14.78 -20.85 18.20
N GLN A 480 -13.98 -19.85 17.83
CA GLN A 480 -13.06 -19.92 16.69
C GLN A 480 -11.66 -20.48 17.01
N PHE A 481 -11.31 -20.64 18.28
CA PHE A 481 -9.97 -21.07 18.70
C PHE A 481 -9.97 -22.16 19.78
N ASP A 482 -9.06 -23.13 19.65
CA ASP A 482 -8.64 -24.03 20.72
C ASP A 482 -7.41 -23.49 21.47
N PHE A 483 -7.36 -23.75 22.77
CA PHE A 483 -6.21 -23.45 23.61
C PHE A 483 -5.15 -24.55 23.46
N VAL A 484 -3.92 -24.17 23.10
CA VAL A 484 -2.79 -25.12 22.99
C VAL A 484 -1.82 -24.97 24.15
N LEU A 485 -1.41 -23.73 24.46
CA LEU A 485 -0.41 -23.45 25.50
C LEU A 485 -0.49 -21.99 25.99
N PHE A 486 -0.16 -21.78 27.26
CA PHE A 486 0.25 -20.48 27.78
C PHE A 486 1.47 -20.65 28.70
N LEU A 487 2.59 -20.03 28.32
CA LEU A 487 3.76 -19.81 29.14
C LEU A 487 3.69 -18.40 29.73
N ASP A 488 3.42 -18.33 31.03
CA ASP A 488 3.08 -17.11 31.75
C ASP A 488 4.28 -16.58 32.55
N GLY A 489 4.66 -15.33 32.32
CA GLY A 489 5.84 -14.67 32.89
C GLY A 489 5.65 -14.09 34.29
N TYR A 490 6.63 -14.34 35.17
CA TYR A 490 6.69 -13.80 36.53
C TYR A 490 8.03 -13.10 36.76
N GLU A 491 8.15 -11.84 36.33
CA GLU A 491 9.41 -11.07 36.30
C GLU A 491 10.15 -11.05 37.65
N ARG A 492 9.42 -10.87 38.76
CA ARG A 492 9.94 -10.92 40.15
C ARG A 492 10.62 -12.25 40.52
N HIS A 493 10.30 -13.33 39.80
CA HIS A 493 10.80 -14.70 40.03
C HIS A 493 11.72 -15.18 38.90
N GLY A 494 11.99 -14.35 37.88
CA GLY A 494 12.95 -14.64 36.82
C GLY A 494 12.61 -15.86 35.95
N ARG A 495 11.33 -16.25 35.84
CA ARG A 495 10.90 -17.42 35.06
C ARG A 495 9.49 -17.28 34.49
N ALA A 496 9.22 -17.99 33.40
CA ALA A 496 7.88 -18.34 32.95
C ALA A 496 7.44 -19.70 33.53
N VAL A 497 6.13 -19.93 33.64
CA VAL A 497 5.52 -21.22 34.03
C VAL A 497 4.39 -21.58 33.07
N VAL A 498 4.07 -22.87 32.93
CA VAL A 498 2.85 -23.27 32.22
C VAL A 498 1.64 -22.83 33.04
N ALA A 499 0.71 -22.14 32.39
CA ALA A 499 -0.54 -21.67 32.96
C ALA A 499 -1.74 -22.16 32.12
N ASP A 500 -2.93 -22.11 32.69
CA ASP A 500 -4.15 -22.64 32.08
C ASP A 500 -4.88 -21.62 31.18
N VAL A 501 -5.98 -22.07 30.59
CA VAL A 501 -6.85 -21.23 29.76
C VAL A 501 -7.52 -20.11 30.57
N ALA A 502 -7.79 -20.30 31.88
CA ALA A 502 -8.40 -19.26 32.72
C ALA A 502 -7.41 -18.10 32.97
N ALA A 503 -6.14 -18.40 33.25
CA ALA A 503 -5.07 -17.43 33.34
C ALA A 503 -4.85 -16.68 32.02
N LEU A 504 -4.95 -17.36 30.87
CA LEU A 504 -4.89 -16.71 29.55
C LEU A 504 -6.06 -15.75 29.34
N ARG A 505 -7.30 -16.18 29.61
CA ARG A 505 -8.52 -15.36 29.45
C ARG A 505 -8.55 -14.11 30.33
N LEU A 506 -7.77 -14.07 31.42
CA LEU A 506 -7.59 -12.88 32.28
C LEU A 506 -6.32 -12.07 31.95
N SER A 507 -5.40 -12.60 31.14
CA SER A 507 -4.10 -11.99 30.88
C SER A 507 -4.15 -10.61 30.20
N TRP A 508 -5.12 -10.39 29.31
CA TRP A 508 -5.30 -9.13 28.59
C TRP A 508 -5.58 -7.92 29.50
N ARG A 509 -6.09 -8.17 30.72
CA ARG A 509 -6.39 -7.13 31.73
C ARG A 509 -5.15 -6.60 32.44
N ARG A 510 -4.00 -7.27 32.28
CA ARG A 510 -2.76 -6.90 32.98
C ARG A 510 -2.29 -5.53 32.48
N PRO A 511 -1.99 -4.57 33.38
CA PRO A 511 -1.44 -3.29 32.95
C PRO A 511 -0.08 -3.50 32.28
N LYS A 512 0.29 -2.56 31.39
CA LYS A 512 1.56 -2.57 30.67
C LYS A 512 2.79 -2.71 31.58
N TRP A 513 2.69 -2.26 32.84
CA TRP A 513 3.73 -2.33 33.88
C TRP A 513 3.38 -3.28 35.05
N HIS A 514 2.62 -4.36 34.80
CA HIS A 514 2.28 -5.41 35.78
C HIS A 514 3.49 -6.11 36.44
N VAL A 515 4.70 -5.88 35.93
CA VAL A 515 6.00 -6.30 36.48
C VAL A 515 6.08 -6.10 38.01
N PHE A 516 5.54 -5.00 38.52
CA PHE A 516 5.62 -4.64 39.94
C PHE A 516 4.58 -5.32 40.84
N THR A 517 3.60 -6.05 40.30
CA THR A 517 2.40 -6.47 41.06
C THR A 517 2.17 -7.98 41.18
N ARG A 518 2.97 -8.86 40.54
CA ARG A 518 2.78 -10.32 40.60
C ARG A 518 3.72 -11.05 41.56
N THR A 519 3.13 -11.87 42.43
CA THR A 519 3.78 -13.05 43.01
C THR A 519 3.43 -14.31 42.21
N LEU A 520 4.21 -15.38 42.37
CA LEU A 520 3.78 -16.72 41.92
C LEU A 520 2.45 -17.10 42.60
N PRO A 521 1.61 -17.95 41.96
CA PRO A 521 0.56 -18.65 42.70
C PRO A 521 1.23 -19.49 43.79
N GLN A 522 0.59 -19.56 44.96
CA GLN A 522 0.95 -20.58 45.94
C GLN A 522 0.68 -21.96 45.33
N LYS A 523 1.56 -22.93 45.62
CA LYS A 523 1.21 -24.32 45.40
C LYS A 523 0.18 -24.72 46.45
N GLU A 524 -0.87 -25.38 46.00
CA GLU A 524 -1.58 -26.38 46.80
C GLU A 524 -0.68 -27.63 46.95
#